data_AF-A0A150PAQ4-F1
#
_entry.id   AF-A0A150PAQ4-F1
#
_cell.length_a   1.000
_cell.length_b   1.000
_cell.length_c   1.000
_cell.angle_alpha   90.00
_cell.angle_beta   90.00
_cell.angle_gamma   90.00
#
_symmetry.space_group_name_H-M   'P 1'
#
loop_
_entity.id
_entity.type
_entity.pdbx_description
1 polymer ?
#
loop_
_entity_poly.entity_id
_entity_poly.type
_entity_poly.pdbx_seq_one_letter_code
_entity_poly.pdbx_strand_id
1 'polypeptide(L)'
;MLAAAAGCSGLDPDSEGADATGREEVGDDSAAATATGRCRVTGCSGQVCADQPVVTTCEWKEEYACYRAHGICERDARGQCGFRPTPELAACLRALRP
;
A
#
# COMPACT_ATOMS: atom_id res chain seq x y z
N MET A 1 -14.18 -34.23 -39.57
CA MET A 1 -12.95 -35.01 -39.35
C MET A 1 -11.82 -34.03 -39.15
N LEU A 2 -11.10 -33.86 -38.04
CA LEU A 2 -11.01 -34.47 -36.72
C LEU A 2 -10.69 -33.30 -35.75
N ALA A 3 -11.19 -33.35 -34.52
CA ALA A 3 -10.74 -32.47 -33.43
C ALA A 3 -9.39 -32.92 -32.89
N ALA A 4 -8.54 -31.99 -32.45
CA ALA A 4 -7.38 -32.29 -31.60
C ALA A 4 -7.35 -31.31 -30.42
N ALA A 5 -7.87 -31.78 -29.28
CA ALA A 5 -7.63 -31.18 -27.98
C ALA A 5 -6.25 -31.66 -27.47
N ALA A 6 -5.32 -30.75 -27.26
CA ALA A 6 -4.11 -31.02 -26.49
C ALA A 6 -4.37 -30.55 -25.06
N GLY A 7 -4.61 -31.52 -24.16
CA GLY A 7 -4.79 -31.27 -22.74
C GLY A 7 -3.48 -30.88 -22.06
N CYS A 8 -3.54 -29.90 -21.17
CA CYS A 8 -2.50 -29.66 -20.17
C CYS A 8 -2.74 -30.58 -18.98
N SER A 9 -2.36 -31.86 -19.11
CA SER A 9 -2.28 -32.77 -17.97
C SER A 9 -0.90 -32.62 -17.35
N GLY A 10 -0.84 -31.91 -16.22
CA GLY A 10 0.36 -31.73 -15.39
C GLY A 10 -0.05 -31.32 -13.98
N LEU A 11 -0.68 -32.24 -13.26
CA LEU A 11 -0.63 -32.28 -11.80
C LEU A 11 0.71 -32.95 -11.46
N ASP A 12 1.62 -32.23 -10.84
CA ASP A 12 2.66 -32.83 -10.00
C ASP A 12 2.48 -32.29 -8.57
N PRO A 13 2.07 -33.14 -7.61
CA PRO A 13 2.06 -32.85 -6.19
C PRO A 13 3.45 -33.10 -5.59
N ASP A 14 3.79 -32.33 -4.55
CA ASP A 14 4.93 -32.50 -3.64
C ASP A 14 6.35 -32.31 -4.21
N SER A 15 6.86 -31.09 -4.07
CA SER A 15 8.27 -30.87 -3.75
C SER A 15 8.37 -30.01 -2.49
N GLU A 16 8.35 -30.70 -1.35
CA GLU A 16 8.68 -30.18 -0.03
C GLU A 16 10.16 -29.78 0.06
N GLY A 17 10.42 -28.61 0.65
CA GLY A 17 11.61 -28.37 1.48
C GLY A 17 12.79 -27.64 0.84
N ALA A 18 12.94 -26.35 1.15
CA ALA A 18 14.09 -25.85 1.91
C ALA A 18 13.90 -24.37 2.26
N ASP A 19 13.93 -24.12 3.56
CA ASP A 19 14.01 -22.83 4.22
C ASP A 19 15.17 -21.97 3.64
N ALA A 20 14.83 -20.82 3.08
CA ALA A 20 15.72 -19.68 3.02
C ALA A 20 14.97 -18.53 3.68
N THR A 21 15.00 -18.52 5.02
CA THR A 21 14.69 -17.37 5.85
C THR A 21 15.55 -16.17 5.42
N GLY A 22 15.09 -15.46 4.39
CA GLY A 22 15.46 -14.09 4.12
C GLY A 22 14.81 -13.20 5.16
N ARG A 23 15.32 -13.26 6.39
CA ARG A 23 15.07 -12.23 7.39
C ARG A 23 15.83 -11.00 6.90
N GLU A 24 15.14 -10.13 6.17
CA GLU A 24 15.54 -8.75 6.08
C GLU A 24 15.50 -8.21 7.51
N GLU A 25 16.68 -8.17 8.14
CA GLU A 25 16.95 -7.49 9.40
C GLU A 25 16.59 -6.02 9.20
N VAL A 26 15.33 -5.66 9.48
CA VAL A 26 14.89 -4.28 9.45
C VAL A 26 15.63 -3.56 10.57
N GLY A 27 16.58 -2.72 10.15
CA GLY A 27 17.52 -2.03 11.02
C GLY A 27 16.85 -1.34 12.21
N ASP A 28 17.42 -1.63 13.37
CA ASP A 28 17.32 -0.84 14.59
C ASP A 28 18.08 0.47 14.35
N ASP A 29 17.36 1.52 13.96
CA ASP A 29 17.87 2.88 14.06
C ASP A 29 16.77 3.78 14.65
N SER A 30 17.08 4.29 15.85
CA SER A 30 16.45 5.43 16.53
C SER A 30 15.24 5.13 17.42
N ALA A 31 15.50 4.45 18.54
CA ALA A 31 14.61 4.20 19.69
C ALA A 31 13.93 5.43 20.35
N ALA A 32 14.00 6.63 19.76
CA ALA A 32 13.22 7.80 20.19
C ALA A 32 12.11 8.19 19.18
N ALA A 33 12.09 7.63 17.96
CA ALA A 33 11.03 7.83 16.97
C ALA A 33 10.03 6.65 16.91
N THR A 34 10.29 5.57 17.63
CA THR A 34 9.68 4.25 17.39
C THR A 34 8.52 3.86 18.30
N ALA A 35 8.15 4.68 19.30
CA ALA A 35 6.95 4.39 20.09
C ALA A 35 5.66 4.45 19.24
N THR A 36 5.69 5.18 18.12
CA THR A 36 4.65 5.21 17.08
C THR A 36 5.34 4.94 15.74
N GLY A 37 4.96 3.88 15.03
CA GLY A 37 5.63 3.44 13.79
C GLY A 37 5.69 4.50 12.68
N ARG A 38 6.51 4.28 11.64
CA ARG A 38 6.68 5.24 10.53
C ARG A 38 5.37 5.46 9.76
N CYS A 39 5.07 6.70 9.37
CA CYS A 39 3.94 6.99 8.50
C CYS A 39 4.15 6.37 7.11
N ARG A 40 3.08 5.78 6.57
CA ARG A 40 3.06 5.13 5.26
C ARG A 40 1.70 5.27 4.61
N VAL A 41 1.69 5.30 3.28
CA VAL A 41 0.47 5.17 2.49
C VAL A 41 0.00 3.71 2.58
N THR A 42 -1.29 3.51 2.83
CA THR A 42 -1.97 2.23 3.01
C THR A 42 -3.44 2.37 2.57
N GLY A 43 -4.24 1.31 2.75
CA GLY A 43 -5.58 1.19 2.20
C GLY A 43 -5.51 0.65 0.78
N CYS A 44 -6.55 -0.07 0.36
CA CYS A 44 -6.50 -0.82 -0.91
C CYS A 44 -6.25 0.09 -2.13
N SER A 45 -6.71 1.34 -2.08
CA SER A 45 -6.61 2.33 -3.16
C SER A 45 -5.55 3.41 -2.90
N GLY A 46 -4.73 3.25 -1.85
CA GLY A 46 -3.74 4.25 -1.42
C GLY A 46 -4.36 5.50 -0.80
N GLN A 47 -5.56 5.37 -0.22
CA GLN A 47 -6.34 6.49 0.30
C GLN A 47 -6.10 6.80 1.77
N VAL A 48 -5.25 6.05 2.47
CA VAL A 48 -4.98 6.22 3.90
C VAL A 48 -3.49 6.48 4.14
N CYS A 49 -3.17 7.42 5.02
CA CYS A 49 -1.84 7.60 5.58
C CYS A 49 -1.88 7.25 7.07
N ALA A 50 -1.11 6.25 7.50
CA ALA A 50 -1.12 5.75 8.87
C ALA A 50 0.26 5.19 9.26
N ASP A 51 0.49 4.98 10.54
CA ASP A 51 1.68 4.31 11.10
C ASP A 51 1.57 2.77 11.07
N GLN A 52 0.36 2.24 10.97
CA GLN A 52 0.07 0.82 10.78
C GLN A 52 -0.54 0.53 9.40
N PRO A 53 -0.52 -0.73 8.91
CA PRO A 53 -1.23 -1.06 7.69
C PRO A 53 -2.73 -1.05 8.01
N VAL A 54 -3.47 -0.23 7.27
CA VAL A 54 -4.93 -0.17 7.36
C VAL A 54 -5.50 -0.88 6.14
N VAL A 55 -6.33 -1.89 6.39
CA VAL A 55 -7.12 -2.57 5.36
C VAL A 55 -8.44 -1.83 5.22
N THR A 56 -8.79 -1.48 3.99
CA THR A 56 -10.05 -0.86 3.61
C THR A 56 -10.74 -1.72 2.55
N THR A 57 -12.01 -1.44 2.27
CA THR A 57 -12.66 -1.92 1.06
C THR A 57 -11.88 -1.45 -0.17
N CYS A 58 -11.83 -2.29 -1.21
CA CYS A 58 -11.18 -1.96 -2.47
C CYS A 58 -12.07 -1.12 -3.40
N GLU A 59 -12.80 -0.16 -2.84
CA GLU A 59 -13.56 0.82 -3.61
C GLU A 59 -12.63 1.85 -4.24
N TRP A 60 -12.95 2.26 -5.46
CA TRP A 60 -12.23 3.33 -6.15
C TRP A 60 -13.10 4.58 -6.20
N LYS A 61 -12.50 5.72 -5.86
CA LYS A 61 -13.04 7.06 -6.08
C LYS A 61 -11.98 7.90 -6.75
N GLU A 62 -12.40 8.83 -7.60
CA GLU A 62 -11.48 9.67 -8.35
C GLU A 62 -10.55 10.49 -7.42
N GLU A 63 -11.03 10.88 -6.24
CA GLU A 63 -10.21 11.62 -5.27
C GLU A 63 -8.98 10.83 -4.79
N TYR A 64 -9.03 9.50 -4.84
CA TYR A 64 -7.91 8.64 -4.46
C TYR A 64 -6.73 8.76 -5.44
N ALA A 65 -6.98 9.12 -6.70
CA ALA A 65 -5.92 9.46 -7.65
C ALA A 65 -5.09 10.66 -7.17
N CYS A 66 -5.74 11.67 -6.58
CA CYS A 66 -5.06 12.85 -6.04
C CYS A 66 -4.14 12.50 -4.86
N TYR A 67 -4.60 11.64 -3.94
CA TYR A 67 -3.77 11.19 -2.82
C TYR A 67 -2.57 10.37 -3.29
N ARG A 68 -2.75 9.50 -4.29
CA ARG A 68 -1.64 8.73 -4.88
C ARG A 68 -0.62 9.60 -5.63
N ALA A 69 -1.09 10.62 -6.36
CA ALA A 69 -0.23 11.44 -7.21
C ALA A 69 0.45 12.60 -6.47
N HIS A 70 -0.24 13.20 -5.50
CA HIS A 70 0.17 14.44 -4.85
C HIS A 70 0.20 14.37 -3.32
N GLY A 71 -0.30 13.28 -2.73
CA GLY A 71 -0.34 13.11 -1.29
C GLY A 71 1.05 12.89 -0.71
N ILE A 72 1.42 13.69 0.29
CA ILE A 72 2.63 13.48 1.07
C ILE A 72 2.22 12.95 2.44
N CYS A 73 2.54 11.69 2.70
CA CYS A 73 2.20 11.01 3.94
C CYS A 73 3.29 11.23 4.99
N GLU A 74 2.96 11.96 6.04
CA GLU A 74 3.91 12.33 7.09
C GLU A 74 3.22 12.46 8.45
N ARG A 75 4.03 12.63 9.50
CA ARG A 75 3.54 12.88 10.85
C ARG A 75 3.33 14.39 11.03
N ASP A 76 2.14 14.78 11.47
CA ASP A 76 1.82 16.19 11.72
C ASP A 76 2.37 16.68 13.07
N ALA A 77 2.18 17.98 13.36
CA ALA A 77 2.60 18.60 14.61
C ALA A 77 1.88 18.06 15.87
N ARG A 78 0.80 17.30 15.71
CA ARG A 78 0.08 16.60 16.79
C ARG A 78 0.56 15.16 16.98
N GLY A 79 1.55 14.73 16.19
CA GLY A 79 2.10 13.39 16.23
C GLY A 79 1.28 12.36 15.44
N GLN A 80 0.32 12.76 14.61
CA GLN A 80 -0.58 11.86 13.89
C GLN A 80 -0.14 11.71 12.43
N CYS A 81 -0.19 10.49 11.88
CA CYS A 81 0.05 10.30 10.46
C CYS A 81 -1.15 10.81 9.65
N GLY A 82 -0.87 11.59 8.60
CA GLY A 82 -1.88 12.12 7.71
C GLY A 82 -1.28 12.62 6.40
N PHE A 83 -2.12 12.85 5.41
CA PHE A 83 -1.71 13.52 4.18
C PHE A 83 -1.54 15.01 4.45
N ARG A 84 -0.35 15.56 4.14
CA ARG A 84 -0.07 16.99 4.22
C ARG A 84 -0.99 17.77 3.27
N PRO A 85 -1.61 18.89 3.70
CA PRO A 85 -2.45 19.71 2.84
C PRO A 85 -1.61 20.60 1.91
N THR A 86 -1.02 20.01 0.87
CA THR A 86 -0.26 20.75 -0.13
C THR A 86 -1.17 21.48 -1.12
N PRO A 87 -0.72 22.59 -1.73
CA PRO A 87 -1.45 23.26 -2.79
C PRO A 87 -1.81 22.33 -3.95
N GLU A 88 -0.93 21.41 -4.32
CA GLU A 88 -1.11 20.46 -5.43
C GLU A 88 -2.22 19.44 -5.11
N LEU A 89 -2.17 18.84 -3.92
CA LEU A 89 -3.22 17.93 -3.46
C LEU A 89 -4.57 18.64 -3.38
N ALA A 90 -4.60 19.84 -2.81
CA ALA A 90 -5.82 20.63 -2.70
C ALA A 90 -6.39 21.04 -4.07
N ALA A 91 -5.53 21.38 -5.04
CA ALA A 91 -5.95 21.72 -6.39
C ALA A 91 -6.58 20.51 -7.10
N CYS A 92 -5.94 19.34 -7.03
CA CYS A 92 -6.47 18.11 -7.60
C CYS A 92 -7.84 17.75 -6.99
N LEU A 93 -7.96 17.77 -5.66
CA LEU A 93 -9.22 17.46 -4.97
C LEU A 93 -10.34 18.46 -5.30
N ARG A 94 -10.02 19.75 -5.46
CA ARG A 94 -11.01 20.77 -5.87
C ARG A 94 -11.50 20.55 -7.29
N ALA A 95 -10.64 20.12 -8.21
CA ALA A 95 -11.02 19.85 -9.60
C ALA A 95 -12.04 18.70 -9.74
N LEU A 96 -12.15 17.85 -8.72
CA LEU A 96 -13.09 16.71 -8.68
C LEU A 96 -14.42 17.03 -7.98
N ARG A 97 -14.58 18.23 -7.40
CA ARG A 97 -15.82 18.66 -6.75
C ARG A 97 -16.63 19.53 -7.73
N PRO A 98 -17.71 19.00 -8.34
CA PRO A 98 -18.54 19.75 -9.28
C PRO A 98 -19.32 20.88 -8.61
#